data_AF-A0A9D6RP76-F1
#
_entry.id   AF-A0A9D6RP76-F1
#
_cell.length_a   1.000
_cell.length_b   1.000
_cell.length_c   1.000
_cell.angle_alpha   90.00
_cell.angle_beta   90.00
_cell.angle_gamma   90.00
#
_symmetry.space_group_name_H-M   'P 1'
#
loop_
_entity.id
_entity.type
_entity.pdbx_description
1 polymer ?
#
loop_
_entity_poly.entity_id
_entity_poly.type
_entity_poly.pdbx_seq_one_letter_code
_entity_poly.pdbx_strand_id
1 'polypeptide(L)' 'MDYFKDREIPVGPGPAMRLSPETVAGELSQAGFKVEVDQTMLPYQYVVTATLP' A
#
# COMPACT_ATOMS: atom_id res chain seq x y z
N MET A 1 13.05 3.17 4.82
CA MET A 1 12.98 1.93 4.02
C MET A 1 12.15 2.31 2.79
N ASP A 2 12.81 2.87 1.77
CA ASP A 2 12.19 3.38 0.55
C ASP A 2 11.74 2.23 -0.33
N TYR A 3 10.45 1.88 -0.31
CA TYR A 3 10.01 0.65 -0.96
C TYR A 3 9.78 0.76 -2.48
N PHE A 4 9.70 1.97 -3.09
CA PHE A 4 9.32 2.09 -4.52
C PHE A 4 9.86 3.31 -5.30
N LYS A 5 10.94 3.99 -4.89
CA LYS A 5 11.50 5.10 -5.69
C LYS A 5 12.40 4.65 -6.85
N ASP A 6 13.10 3.52 -6.71
CA ASP A 6 14.16 3.10 -7.64
C ASP A 6 13.81 1.89 -8.52
N ARG A 7 12.54 1.43 -8.51
CA ARG A 7 12.08 0.40 -9.46
C ARG A 7 11.33 1.04 -10.61
N GLU A 8 11.83 0.84 -11.83
CA GLU A 8 11.08 1.08 -13.06
C GLU A 8 9.84 0.18 -13.06
N ILE A 9 8.70 0.73 -12.63
CA ILE A 9 7.41 0.07 -12.80
C ILE A 9 7.02 0.30 -14.26
N PRO A 10 6.87 -0.75 -15.08
CA PRO A 10 6.73 -0.60 -16.53
C PRO A 10 5.48 0.17 -16.93
N VAL A 11 4.40 0.07 -16.13
CA VAL A 11 3.12 0.75 -16.36
C VAL A 11 2.46 1.04 -15.01
N GLY A 12 1.91 2.24 -14.82
CA GLY A 12 1.12 2.57 -13.63
C GLY A 12 0.88 4.07 -13.46
N PRO A 13 0.18 4.47 -12.39
CA PRO A 13 0.02 5.88 -12.04
C PRO A 13 1.39 6.52 -11.76
N GLY A 14 1.52 7.80 -12.11
CA GLY A 14 2.71 8.60 -11.77
C GLY A 14 2.94 8.65 -10.25
N PRO A 15 4.18 8.93 -9.79
CA PRO A 15 4.54 8.84 -8.37
C PRO A 15 3.62 9.64 -7.43
N ALA A 16 3.17 10.82 -7.86
CA ALA A 16 2.30 11.69 -7.06
C ALA A 16 0.88 11.11 -6.83
N MET A 17 0.45 10.15 -7.64
CA MET A 17 -0.85 9.49 -7.52
C MET A 17 -0.76 8.16 -6.74
N ARG A 18 0.45 7.73 -6.34
CA ARG A 18 0.64 6.47 -5.59
C ARG A 18 0.47 6.74 -4.09
N LEU A 19 -0.29 5.88 -3.44
CA LEU A 19 -0.42 5.88 -1.98
C LEU A 19 0.55 4.87 -1.39
N SER A 20 1.24 5.25 -0.31
CA SER A 20 2.08 4.33 0.43
C SER A 20 1.21 3.34 1.23
N PRO A 21 1.65 2.09 1.43
CA PRO A 21 0.92 1.15 2.28
C PRO A 21 0.71 1.66 3.71
N GLU A 22 1.67 2.45 4.22
CA GLU A 22 1.62 3.07 5.54
C GLU A 22 0.49 4.11 5.63
N THR A 23 0.33 4.94 4.60
CA THR A 23 -0.75 5.92 4.50
C THR A 23 -2.11 5.23 4.51
N VAL A 24 -2.30 4.23 3.64
CA VAL A 24 -3.57 3.52 3.52
C VAL A 24 -3.91 2.76 4.80
N ALA A 25 -2.93 2.06 5.40
CA ALA A 25 -3.14 1.33 6.64
C ALA A 25 -3.43 2.24 7.82
N GLY A 26 -2.78 3.41 7.90
CA GLY A 26 -3.05 4.42 8.91
C GLY A 26 -4.48 4.95 8.85
N GLU A 27 -4.92 5.37 7.67
CA GLU A 27 -6.27 5.90 7.45
C GLU A 27 -7.35 4.86 7.79
N LEU A 28 -7.16 3.60 7.36
CA LEU A 28 -8.10 2.50 7.66
C LEU A 28 -8.11 2.14 9.14
N SER A 29 -6.96 2.15 9.82
CA SER A 29 -6.90 1.92 11.26
C SER A 29 -7.60 3.02 12.06
N GLN A 30 -7.44 4.29 11.64
CA GLN A 30 -8.14 5.43 12.24
C GLN A 30 -9.66 5.36 12.03
N ALA A 31 -10.09 4.74 10.93
CA ALA A 31 -11.50 4.45 10.67
C ALA A 31 -12.04 3.24 11.47
N GLY A 32 -11.21 2.57 12.29
CA GLY A 32 -11.61 1.49 13.19
C GLY A 32 -11.50 0.08 12.60
N PHE A 33 -10.84 -0.08 11.45
CA PHE A 33 -10.59 -1.40 10.86
C PHE A 33 -9.35 -2.06 11.47
N LYS A 34 -9.38 -3.39 11.55
CA LYS A 34 -8.15 -4.17 11.66
C LYS A 34 -7.54 -4.33 10.28
N VAL A 35 -6.28 -3.92 10.13
CA VAL A 35 -5.60 -3.84 8.82
C VAL A 35 -4.42 -4.82 8.73
N GLU A 36 -4.33 -5.52 7.61
CA GLU A 36 -3.19 -6.36 7.23
C GLU A 36 -2.67 -5.92 5.86
N VAL A 37 -1.35 -5.86 5.70
CA VAL A 37 -0.69 -5.42 4.45
C VAL A 37 0.23 -6.52 3.93
N ASP A 38 0.00 -6.98 2.71
CA ASP A 38 0.87 -7.91 1.99
C ASP A 38 1.65 -7.16 0.90
N GLN A 39 2.98 -7.20 1.00
CA GLN A 39 3.90 -6.60 0.01
C GLN A 39 4.68 -7.64 -0.80
N THR A 40 4.38 -8.93 -0.61
CA THR A 40 5.10 -10.06 -1.19
C THR A 40 4.33 -10.73 -2.31
N MET A 41 3.01 -10.60 -2.32
CA MET A 41 2.11 -11.23 -3.27
C MET A 41 2.27 -10.69 -4.70
N LEU A 42 2.60 -9.39 -4.84
CA LEU A 42 2.74 -8.73 -6.13
C LEU A 42 4.07 -7.95 -6.19
N PRO A 43 4.83 -8.03 -7.29
CA PRO A 43 6.21 -7.51 -7.34
C PRO A 43 6.34 -5.97 -7.34
N TYR A 44 5.24 -5.25 -7.63
CA TYR A 44 5.21 -3.79 -7.77
C TYR A 44 4.03 -3.14 -7.04
N GLN A 45 3.22 -3.94 -6.35
CA GLN A 45 1.96 -3.53 -5.74
C GLN A 45 1.89 -4.16 -4.36
N TYR A 46 1.09 -3.58 -3.49
CA TYR A 46 0.75 -4.15 -2.20
C TYR A 46 -0.76 -4.40 -2.15
N VAL A 47 -1.15 -5.35 -1.31
CA VAL A 47 -2.56 -5.65 -1.03
C VAL A 47 -2.83 -5.25 0.41
N VAL A 48 -3.96 -4.56 0.63
CA VAL A 48 -4.45 -4.22 1.97
C VAL A 48 -5.76 -4.95 2.20
N THR A 49 -5.82 -5.69 3.31
CA THR A 49 -7.06 -6.31 3.80
C THR A 49 -7.51 -5.53 5.03
N ALA A 50 -8.75 -5.04 4.99
CA ALA A 50 -9.39 -4.37 6.12
C ALA A 50 -10.61 -5.16 6.55
N THR A 51 -10.69 -5.49 7.83
CA THR A 51 -11.82 -6.22 8.43
C THR A 51 -12.39 -5.44 9.60
N LEU A 52 -13.71 -5.51 9.77
CA LEU A 52 -14.35 -5.03 10.99
C LEU A 52 -13.98 -5.99 12.13
N PRO A 53 -13.61 -5.47 13.31
CA PRO A 53 -13.23 -6.28 14.46
C PRO A 53 -14.36 -7.17 14.97
#